data_AF-R0IJ33-F1
#
_entry.id   AF-R0IJ33-F1
#
_cell.length_a   1.000
_cell.length_b   1.000
_cell.length_c   1.000
_cell.angle_alpha   90.00
_cell.angle_beta   90.00
_cell.angle_gamma   90.00
#
_symmetry.space_group_name_H-M   'P 1'
#
loop_
_entity.id
_entity.type
_entity.pdbx_description
1 polymer ?
#
loop_
_entity_poly.entity_id
_entity_poly.type
_entity_poly.pdbx_seq_one_letter_code
_entity_poly.pdbx_strand_id
1 'polypeptide(L)'
;MEDMMKGPSETARSHNSLELANAIAVTEKQGTHGDEVDMDRMGKLQVLRRQFRFLTIFGFGVVLGSTWEYALIGIGISLFNGGPAGGIWMLVVVCCGMFCVTLSFGEMVSMMPTAGGQYHWVSELAPKSKQRLVSYVVGWLIVTAWQVGTAGTAYAVTQQIQGLIALNNPSYVIKGWHGTLMAISIIVLSIVWNTLLIKKLPLMEGVALVLHVFGFFAFIVVLWVMGPRSDVKDTFTKFEDPSGWGNRGLAILVGLLGPILTIGGSDLAVHLAEEVKDAAYTSPRAMVATSLVNYVLGFTMTVTIFCTLGSDLDSILNTPLGQPWIQILMNATGSKVATNIMTVAVCIMLLFCCINQLTAASRQLWSFARDDGLPCSGWLAHVPEGWDIPVNSVIFTFASSSLICLIIIGSPIAFNIIIALGGLSGCISDIICISCMLRKRLLGEPLLPSRFDLGKCGIVINACAILYTMLALVFLAFPEIPNPSVVEMNWSPVMFGCMVVFSSVYYFLYGRSKYNGPVEYVKKSL
;
A
#
# COMPACT_ATOMS: atom_id res chain seq x y z
N MET A 1 37.50 0.87 53.96
CA MET A 1 36.59 1.99 53.64
C MET A 1 37.02 2.60 52.31
N GLU A 2 37.15 1.78 51.27
CA GLU A 2 37.80 2.19 50.01
C GLU A 2 37.31 1.34 48.84
N ASP A 3 35.98 1.11 48.76
CA ASP A 3 35.37 0.41 47.62
C ASP A 3 33.95 0.93 47.32
N MET A 4 33.76 2.25 47.36
CA MET A 4 32.43 2.87 47.26
C MET A 4 32.33 4.12 46.37
N MET A 5 33.18 4.24 45.34
CA MET A 5 33.04 5.29 44.31
C MET A 5 33.45 4.83 42.90
N LYS A 6 32.82 3.76 42.40
CA LYS A 6 32.70 3.60 40.94
C LYS A 6 31.45 4.37 40.53
N GLY A 7 31.63 5.54 39.92
CA GLY A 7 30.53 6.29 39.30
C GLY A 7 29.79 5.43 38.27
N PRO A 8 28.54 5.79 37.90
CA PRO A 8 27.74 4.99 36.97
C PRO A 8 28.55 4.69 35.70
N SER A 9 28.52 3.44 35.25
CA SER A 9 29.23 3.01 34.03
C SER A 9 28.84 3.93 32.86
N GLU A 10 29.74 4.12 31.88
CA GLU A 10 29.42 4.92 30.68
C GLU A 10 28.14 4.45 29.98
N THR A 11 27.83 3.15 30.06
CA THR A 11 26.55 2.57 29.66
C THR A 11 25.37 3.12 30.47
N ALA A 12 25.46 3.20 31.81
CA ALA A 12 24.40 3.79 32.63
C ALA A 12 24.22 5.30 32.39
N ARG A 13 25.31 6.04 32.11
CA ARG A 13 25.23 7.46 31.70
C ARG A 13 24.62 7.64 30.31
N SER A 14 24.97 6.78 29.35
CA SER A 14 24.39 6.86 28.00
C SER A 14 22.92 6.47 27.99
N HIS A 15 22.51 5.47 28.79
CA HIS A 15 21.12 5.07 28.95
C HIS A 15 20.24 6.21 29.51
N ASN A 16 20.69 6.89 30.57
CA ASN A 16 19.97 8.06 31.10
C ASN A 16 19.92 9.22 30.11
N SER A 17 20.93 9.40 29.25
CA SER A 17 20.93 10.45 28.23
C SER A 17 19.95 10.18 27.08
N LEU A 18 19.79 8.93 26.65
CA LEU A 18 18.88 8.59 25.55
C LEU A 18 17.42 8.67 26.00
N GLU A 19 17.11 8.18 27.20
CA GLU A 19 15.78 8.26 27.79
C GLU A 19 15.34 9.71 28.00
N LEU A 20 16.22 10.55 28.55
CA LEU A 20 15.96 11.99 28.69
C LEU A 20 15.84 12.69 27.33
N ALA A 21 16.70 12.35 26.36
CA ALA A 21 16.62 12.89 25.01
C ALA A 21 15.31 12.50 24.32
N ASN A 22 14.84 11.26 24.55
CA ASN A 22 13.54 10.79 24.09
C ASN A 22 12.38 11.55 24.73
N ALA A 23 12.38 11.71 26.04
CA ALA A 23 11.35 12.47 26.77
C ALA A 23 11.20 13.91 26.24
N ILE A 24 12.34 14.58 26.04
CA ILE A 24 12.41 15.94 25.48
C ILE A 24 11.90 15.93 24.03
N ALA A 25 12.42 15.03 23.20
CA ALA A 25 12.08 14.97 21.79
C ALA A 25 10.59 14.64 21.56
N VAL A 26 10.03 13.70 22.31
CA VAL A 26 8.60 13.33 22.20
C VAL A 26 7.70 14.49 22.60
N THR A 27 8.06 15.21 23.67
CA THR A 27 7.33 16.41 24.09
C THR A 27 7.40 17.51 23.03
N GLU A 28 8.58 17.80 22.50
CA GLU A 28 8.79 18.77 21.42
C GLU A 28 7.98 18.40 20.16
N LYS A 29 7.98 17.11 19.81
CA LYS A 29 7.28 16.54 18.66
C LYS A 29 5.81 16.21 18.93
N GLN A 30 5.25 16.69 20.05
CA GLN A 30 3.81 16.64 20.39
C GLN A 30 3.22 15.24 20.66
N GLY A 31 4.05 14.27 20.99
CA GLY A 31 3.63 12.91 21.35
C GLY A 31 2.97 12.81 22.73
N THR A 32 2.56 11.60 23.07
CA THR A 32 2.07 11.23 24.40
C THR A 32 3.15 10.49 25.18
N HIS A 33 2.92 10.31 26.48
CA HIS A 33 3.76 9.43 27.29
C HIS A 33 3.75 7.97 26.78
N GLY A 34 2.65 7.50 26.19
CA GLY A 34 2.61 6.19 25.54
C GLY A 34 3.59 6.11 24.37
N ASP A 35 3.61 7.14 23.51
CA ASP A 35 4.55 7.23 22.39
C ASP A 35 6.00 7.28 22.86
N GLU A 36 6.28 7.96 23.99
CA GLU A 36 7.61 8.01 24.61
C GLU A 36 8.08 6.63 25.06
N VAL A 37 7.24 5.90 25.81
CA VAL A 37 7.54 4.55 26.28
C VAL A 37 7.78 3.60 25.11
N ASP A 38 6.95 3.67 24.07
CA ASP A 38 7.08 2.80 22.90
C ASP A 38 8.38 3.08 22.12
N MET A 39 8.71 4.36 21.89
CA MET A 39 9.94 4.75 21.19
C MET A 39 11.19 4.39 21.99
N ASP A 40 11.16 4.59 23.31
CA ASP A 40 12.27 4.24 24.19
C ASP A 40 12.51 2.73 24.24
N ARG A 41 11.44 1.92 24.33
CA ARG A 41 11.51 0.46 24.25
C ARG A 41 12.15 0.00 22.95
N MET A 42 11.77 0.59 21.82
CA MET A 42 12.32 0.27 20.49
C MET A 42 13.75 0.81 20.28
N GLY A 43 14.30 1.57 21.23
CA GLY A 43 15.60 2.21 21.07
C GLY A 43 15.62 3.27 19.97
N LYS A 44 14.48 3.93 19.73
CA LYS A 44 14.31 4.93 18.67
C LYS A 44 14.13 6.33 19.24
N LEU A 45 14.83 7.29 18.63
CA LEU A 45 14.61 8.72 18.90
C LEU A 45 13.42 9.24 18.08
N GLN A 46 12.51 9.95 18.75
CA GLN A 46 11.40 10.64 18.09
C GLN A 46 11.92 11.86 17.32
N VAL A 47 12.06 11.73 16.00
CA VAL A 47 12.54 12.84 15.14
C VAL A 47 11.44 13.44 14.27
N LEU A 48 10.37 12.68 14.00
CA LEU A 48 9.21 13.17 13.26
C LEU A 48 8.17 13.77 14.19
N ARG A 49 7.32 14.66 13.68
CA ARG A 49 6.24 15.26 14.49
C ARG A 49 5.01 14.35 14.53
N ARG A 50 4.46 14.14 15.74
CA ARG A 50 3.20 13.41 15.98
C ARG A 50 2.00 14.28 15.61
N GLN A 51 1.76 14.45 14.31
CA GLN A 51 0.77 15.37 13.76
C GLN A 51 -0.59 14.73 13.46
N PHE A 52 -0.66 13.40 13.35
CA PHE A 52 -1.90 12.70 13.07
C PHE A 52 -2.63 12.27 14.35
N ARG A 53 -3.95 12.43 14.34
CA ARG A 53 -4.91 11.83 15.28
C ARG A 53 -5.79 10.83 14.53
N PHE A 54 -6.70 10.17 15.24
CA PHE A 54 -7.59 9.16 14.67
C PHE A 54 -8.25 9.58 13.34
N LEU A 55 -8.98 10.70 13.30
CA LEU A 55 -9.70 11.13 12.09
C LEU A 55 -8.76 11.42 10.90
N THR A 56 -7.58 11.99 11.16
CA THR A 56 -6.66 12.38 10.08
C THR A 56 -5.90 11.18 9.54
N ILE A 57 -5.51 10.22 10.38
CA ILE A 57 -4.86 8.98 9.90
C ILE A 57 -5.88 8.02 9.27
N PHE A 58 -7.11 8.01 9.76
CA PHE A 58 -8.24 7.34 9.10
C PHE A 58 -8.50 7.93 7.72
N GLY A 59 -8.59 9.27 7.62
CA GLY A 59 -8.75 9.96 6.33
C GLY A 59 -7.61 9.65 5.36
N PHE A 60 -6.36 9.71 5.83
CA PHE A 60 -5.18 9.31 5.07
C PHE A 60 -5.30 7.88 4.53
N GLY A 61 -5.69 6.92 5.38
CA GLY A 61 -5.86 5.52 4.99
C GLY A 61 -6.98 5.32 3.96
N VAL A 62 -8.13 5.98 4.13
CA VAL A 62 -9.27 5.91 3.20
C VAL A 62 -8.86 6.45 1.84
N VAL A 63 -8.26 7.64 1.80
CA VAL A 63 -7.82 8.30 0.56
C VAL A 63 -6.68 7.55 -0.12
N LEU A 64 -5.70 7.05 0.64
CA LEU A 64 -4.63 6.22 0.07
C LEU A 64 -5.18 4.92 -0.51
N GLY A 65 -6.18 4.31 0.15
CA GLY A 65 -6.85 3.13 -0.38
C GLY A 65 -7.65 3.37 -1.66
N SER A 66 -8.26 4.56 -1.81
CA SER A 66 -9.04 4.99 -3.00
C SER A 66 -9.90 3.87 -3.59
N THR A 67 -10.57 3.11 -2.71
CA THR A 67 -11.03 1.76 -3.06
C THR A 67 -12.18 1.77 -4.06
N TRP A 68 -13.11 2.73 -3.98
CA TRP A 68 -14.18 2.78 -4.98
C TRP A 68 -13.66 3.32 -6.33
N GLU A 69 -12.64 4.17 -6.33
CA GLU A 69 -11.98 4.63 -7.56
C GLU A 69 -11.23 3.46 -8.23
N TYR A 70 -10.46 2.67 -7.47
CA TYR A 70 -9.80 1.49 -8.00
C TYR A 70 -10.79 0.37 -8.39
N ALA A 71 -11.98 0.32 -7.79
CA ALA A 71 -13.06 -0.55 -8.25
C ALA A 71 -13.52 -0.18 -9.68
N LEU A 72 -13.52 1.12 -10.03
CA LEU A 72 -13.75 1.55 -11.42
C LEU A 72 -12.61 1.09 -12.33
N ILE A 73 -11.36 1.34 -11.93
CA ILE A 73 -10.18 1.06 -12.75
C ILE A 73 -10.00 -0.44 -13.01
N GLY A 74 -10.22 -1.27 -11.98
CA GLY A 74 -10.03 -2.72 -12.04
C GLY A 74 -11.14 -3.48 -12.77
N ILE A 75 -12.23 -2.82 -13.18
CA ILE A 75 -13.40 -3.49 -13.74
C ILE A 75 -13.07 -4.31 -14.99
N GLY A 76 -12.15 -3.83 -15.83
CA GLY A 76 -11.74 -4.53 -17.05
C GLY A 76 -11.17 -5.91 -16.75
N ILE A 77 -10.31 -6.02 -15.74
CA ILE A 77 -9.65 -7.28 -15.36
C ILE A 77 -10.69 -8.33 -14.95
N SER A 78 -11.62 -7.95 -14.08
CA SER A 78 -12.69 -8.85 -13.63
C SER A 78 -13.67 -9.21 -14.74
N LEU A 79 -13.94 -8.27 -15.66
CA LEU A 79 -14.87 -8.52 -16.74
C LEU A 79 -14.30 -9.50 -17.76
N PHE A 80 -13.03 -9.37 -18.13
CA PHE A 80 -12.33 -10.32 -19.01
C PHE A 80 -12.14 -11.70 -18.37
N ASN A 81 -12.04 -11.77 -17.04
CA ASN A 81 -11.72 -12.99 -16.31
C ASN A 81 -12.74 -13.23 -15.19
N GLY A 82 -13.86 -13.90 -15.48
CA GLY A 82 -14.89 -14.25 -14.49
C GLY A 82 -16.22 -13.52 -14.67
N GLY A 83 -16.25 -12.42 -15.43
CA GLY A 83 -17.47 -11.65 -15.71
C GLY A 83 -18.02 -10.93 -14.46
N PRO A 84 -19.27 -10.41 -14.53
CA PRO A 84 -19.88 -9.65 -13.44
C PRO A 84 -19.92 -10.39 -12.10
N ALA A 85 -20.39 -11.65 -12.11
CA ALA A 85 -20.48 -12.44 -10.89
C ALA A 85 -19.08 -12.76 -10.33
N GLY A 86 -18.11 -13.06 -11.21
CA GLY A 86 -16.72 -13.26 -10.82
C GLY A 86 -16.16 -12.04 -10.11
N GLY A 87 -16.30 -10.84 -10.68
CA GLY A 87 -15.84 -9.60 -10.08
C GLY A 87 -16.45 -9.31 -8.70
N ILE A 88 -17.78 -9.49 -8.55
CA ILE A 88 -18.47 -9.25 -7.27
C ILE A 88 -18.04 -10.26 -6.19
N TRP A 89 -18.10 -11.56 -6.48
CA TRP A 89 -17.85 -12.58 -5.47
C TRP A 89 -16.36 -12.71 -5.13
N MET A 90 -15.45 -12.53 -6.10
CA MET A 90 -14.03 -12.50 -5.80
C MET A 90 -13.65 -11.24 -5.00
N LEU A 91 -14.35 -10.12 -5.17
CA LEU A 91 -14.19 -8.97 -4.27
C LEU A 91 -14.55 -9.29 -2.82
N VAL A 92 -15.64 -10.02 -2.59
CA VAL A 92 -15.98 -10.48 -1.23
C VAL A 92 -14.88 -11.36 -0.65
N VAL A 93 -14.32 -12.28 -1.44
CA VAL A 93 -13.20 -13.14 -1.02
C VAL A 93 -11.97 -12.29 -0.65
N VAL A 94 -11.62 -11.31 -1.47
CA VAL A 94 -10.51 -10.38 -1.19
C VAL A 94 -10.76 -9.55 0.06
N CYS A 95 -11.94 -8.96 0.22
CA CYS A 95 -12.30 -8.20 1.40
C CYS A 95 -12.13 -9.04 2.67
N CYS A 96 -12.64 -10.27 2.70
CA CYS A 96 -12.53 -11.18 3.84
C CYS A 96 -11.07 -11.54 4.16
N GLY A 97 -10.31 -11.93 3.12
CA GLY A 97 -8.90 -12.30 3.27
C GLY A 97 -8.04 -11.12 3.74
N MET A 98 -8.19 -9.98 3.09
CA MET A 98 -7.43 -8.77 3.41
C MET A 98 -7.84 -8.16 4.76
N PHE A 99 -9.08 -8.35 5.20
CA PHE A 99 -9.48 -8.00 6.57
C PHE A 99 -8.69 -8.81 7.60
N CYS A 100 -8.45 -10.10 7.36
CA CYS A 100 -7.63 -10.92 8.25
C CYS A 100 -6.17 -10.45 8.30
N VAL A 101 -5.61 -10.02 7.15
CA VAL A 101 -4.28 -9.38 7.09
C VAL A 101 -4.29 -8.08 7.91
N THR A 102 -5.31 -7.24 7.74
CA THR A 102 -5.47 -5.97 8.47
C THR A 102 -5.54 -6.17 9.97
N LEU A 103 -6.33 -7.13 10.46
CA LEU A 103 -6.42 -7.46 11.88
C LEU A 103 -5.07 -7.93 12.44
N SER A 104 -4.37 -8.79 11.69
CA SER A 104 -3.02 -9.26 12.05
C SER A 104 -2.03 -8.10 12.16
N PHE A 105 -2.09 -7.15 11.22
CA PHE A 105 -1.23 -5.97 11.20
C PHE A 105 -1.60 -4.96 12.28
N GLY A 106 -2.90 -4.81 12.58
CA GLY A 106 -3.39 -4.00 13.68
C GLY A 106 -2.76 -4.44 15.01
N GLU A 107 -2.74 -5.73 15.27
CA GLU A 107 -2.11 -6.23 16.50
C GLU A 107 -0.59 -6.01 16.51
N MET A 108 0.09 -6.22 15.39
CA MET A 108 1.55 -5.99 15.28
C MET A 108 1.92 -4.51 15.43
N VAL A 109 1.21 -3.58 14.78
CA VAL A 109 1.46 -2.15 14.94
C VAL A 109 1.12 -1.68 16.36
N SER A 110 0.15 -2.31 17.02
CA SER A 110 -0.18 -2.00 18.42
C SER A 110 0.93 -2.40 19.39
N MET A 111 1.64 -3.51 19.10
CA MET A 111 2.82 -3.93 19.87
C MET A 111 4.08 -3.12 19.53
N MET A 112 4.24 -2.72 18.26
CA MET A 112 5.48 -2.18 17.70
C MET A 112 5.17 -1.02 16.74
N PRO A 113 4.75 0.16 17.25
CA PRO A 113 4.25 1.28 16.46
C PRO A 113 5.38 2.12 15.84
N THR A 114 6.06 1.56 14.84
CA THR A 114 7.15 2.21 14.09
C THR A 114 6.82 2.34 12.60
N ALA A 115 7.38 3.35 11.95
CA ALA A 115 7.28 3.52 10.50
C ALA A 115 7.91 2.35 9.71
N GLY A 116 8.75 1.55 10.36
CA GLY A 116 9.38 0.38 9.74
C GLY A 116 8.43 -0.78 9.47
N GLY A 117 7.30 -0.87 10.18
CA GLY A 117 6.27 -1.88 9.95
C GLY A 117 6.84 -3.31 9.91
N GLN A 118 6.53 -4.03 8.82
CA GLN A 118 6.82 -5.45 8.65
C GLN A 118 8.27 -5.86 8.94
N TYR A 119 9.28 -5.11 8.48
CA TYR A 119 10.68 -5.53 8.71
C TYR A 119 11.08 -5.43 10.19
N HIS A 120 10.52 -4.43 10.88
CA HIS A 120 10.73 -4.26 12.32
C HIS A 120 10.02 -5.37 13.08
N TRP A 121 8.75 -5.64 12.74
CA TRP A 121 7.98 -6.73 13.35
C TRP A 121 8.66 -8.08 13.16
N VAL A 122 9.15 -8.37 11.96
CA VAL A 122 9.93 -9.58 11.66
C VAL A 122 11.21 -9.62 12.47
N SER A 123 11.91 -8.50 12.65
CA SER A 123 13.11 -8.47 13.48
C SER A 123 12.84 -8.89 14.93
N GLU A 124 11.70 -8.49 15.50
CA GLU A 124 11.34 -8.83 16.88
C GLU A 124 10.70 -10.23 17.01
N LEU A 125 9.89 -10.64 16.03
CA LEU A 125 9.08 -11.86 16.08
C LEU A 125 9.77 -13.11 15.50
N ALA A 126 10.73 -12.95 14.60
CA ALA A 126 11.41 -14.09 13.98
C ALA A 126 12.28 -14.88 14.98
N PRO A 127 12.59 -16.16 14.69
CA PRO A 127 13.51 -16.94 15.53
C PRO A 127 14.88 -16.26 15.64
N LYS A 128 15.47 -16.26 16.85
CA LYS A 128 16.73 -15.54 17.18
C LYS A 128 17.86 -15.71 16.16
N SER A 129 18.06 -16.92 15.63
CA SER A 129 19.11 -17.22 14.64
C SER A 129 18.85 -16.60 13.26
N LYS A 130 17.63 -16.18 12.96
CA LYS A 130 17.17 -15.70 11.65
C LYS A 130 16.70 -14.24 11.64
N GLN A 131 16.52 -13.61 12.82
CA GLN A 131 16.00 -12.25 12.95
C GLN A 131 16.68 -11.24 12.02
N ARG A 132 18.02 -11.21 12.02
CA ARG A 132 18.80 -10.27 11.22
C ARG A 132 18.62 -10.47 9.71
N LEU A 133 18.78 -11.70 9.20
CA LEU A 133 18.68 -11.97 7.77
C LEU A 133 17.24 -11.80 7.25
N VAL A 134 16.25 -12.35 7.96
CA VAL A 134 14.86 -12.34 7.49
C VAL A 134 14.28 -10.93 7.54
N SER A 135 14.55 -10.15 8.60
CA SER A 135 14.14 -8.74 8.63
C SER A 135 14.82 -7.93 7.54
N TYR A 136 16.08 -8.21 7.22
CA TYR A 136 16.79 -7.52 6.14
C TYR A 136 16.15 -7.76 4.77
N VAL A 137 15.85 -9.03 4.45
CA VAL A 137 15.18 -9.39 3.19
C VAL A 137 13.81 -8.72 3.14
N VAL A 138 13.02 -8.82 4.21
CA VAL A 138 11.71 -8.18 4.33
C VAL A 138 11.80 -6.67 4.14
N GLY A 139 12.82 -6.01 4.70
CA GLY A 139 13.09 -4.59 4.48
C GLY A 139 13.24 -4.22 3.01
N TRP A 140 14.01 -5.00 2.24
CA TRP A 140 14.13 -4.80 0.79
C TRP A 140 12.84 -5.10 0.02
N LEU A 141 12.08 -6.12 0.42
CA LEU A 141 10.78 -6.42 -0.18
C LEU A 141 9.84 -5.23 -0.04
N ILE A 142 9.72 -4.69 1.17
CA ILE A 142 8.78 -3.61 1.45
C ILE A 142 9.24 -2.28 0.84
N VAL A 143 10.55 -1.97 0.84
CA VAL A 143 11.08 -0.82 0.09
C VAL A 143 10.71 -0.92 -1.39
N THR A 144 10.97 -2.07 -2.01
CA THR A 144 10.69 -2.27 -3.43
C THR A 144 9.20 -2.09 -3.72
N ALA A 145 8.33 -2.72 -2.92
CA ALA A 145 6.87 -2.61 -3.06
C ALA A 145 6.39 -1.16 -3.03
N TRP A 146 6.85 -0.35 -2.07
CA TRP A 146 6.42 1.04 -1.92
C TRP A 146 7.00 1.99 -2.98
N GLN A 147 8.25 1.80 -3.42
CA GLN A 147 8.86 2.62 -4.48
C GLN A 147 8.20 2.36 -5.85
N VAL A 148 7.96 1.08 -6.15
CA VAL A 148 7.25 0.65 -7.35
C VAL A 148 5.78 1.10 -7.30
N GLY A 149 5.12 0.93 -6.17
CA GLY A 149 3.73 1.37 -5.96
C GLY A 149 3.55 2.86 -6.22
N THR A 150 4.51 3.70 -5.82
CA THR A 150 4.48 5.15 -6.11
C THR A 150 4.45 5.44 -7.62
N ALA A 151 5.27 4.74 -8.41
CA ALA A 151 5.24 4.85 -9.87
C ALA A 151 3.91 4.32 -10.45
N GLY A 152 3.42 3.19 -9.92
CA GLY A 152 2.15 2.58 -10.32
C GLY A 152 0.95 3.50 -10.09
N THR A 153 0.85 4.14 -8.93
CA THR A 153 -0.23 5.10 -8.63
C THR A 153 -0.15 6.33 -9.53
N ALA A 154 1.04 6.88 -9.79
CA ALA A 154 1.21 7.99 -10.73
C ALA A 154 0.79 7.60 -12.17
N TYR A 155 1.08 6.37 -12.58
CA TYR A 155 0.62 5.83 -13.85
C TYR A 155 -0.90 5.60 -13.88
N ALA A 156 -1.52 5.21 -12.76
CA ALA A 156 -2.97 5.09 -12.65
C ALA A 156 -3.66 6.43 -12.93
N VAL A 157 -3.19 7.54 -12.34
CA VAL A 157 -3.70 8.90 -12.66
C VAL A 157 -3.53 9.19 -14.16
N THR A 158 -2.35 8.90 -14.68
CA THR A 158 -1.97 9.16 -16.07
C THR A 158 -2.90 8.48 -17.06
N GLN A 159 -3.22 7.20 -16.85
CA GLN A 159 -4.12 6.47 -17.74
C GLN A 159 -5.52 7.10 -17.79
N GLN A 160 -6.01 7.64 -16.67
CA GLN A 160 -7.31 8.34 -16.65
C GLN A 160 -7.25 9.66 -17.42
N ILE A 161 -6.14 10.41 -17.30
CA ILE A 161 -5.90 11.62 -18.10
C ILE A 161 -5.83 11.29 -19.59
N GLN A 162 -5.16 10.19 -19.97
CA GLN A 162 -5.10 9.75 -21.36
C GLN A 162 -6.47 9.34 -21.90
N GLY A 163 -7.28 8.64 -21.10
CA GLY A 163 -8.66 8.31 -21.46
C GLY A 163 -9.54 9.55 -21.65
N LEU A 164 -9.37 10.58 -20.81
CA LEU A 164 -10.00 11.90 -20.99
C LEU A 164 -9.59 12.55 -22.32
N ILE A 165 -8.30 12.54 -22.67
CA ILE A 165 -7.83 13.12 -23.93
C ILE A 165 -8.44 12.34 -25.11
N ALA A 166 -8.42 11.01 -25.07
CA ALA A 166 -8.99 10.16 -26.11
C ALA A 166 -10.52 10.40 -26.31
N LEU A 167 -11.25 10.62 -25.21
CA LEU A 167 -12.69 10.91 -25.26
C LEU A 167 -13.02 12.22 -26.02
N ASN A 168 -12.15 13.21 -25.85
CA ASN A 168 -12.34 14.55 -26.42
C ASN A 168 -11.66 14.74 -27.77
N ASN A 169 -10.62 13.96 -28.06
CA ASN A 169 -9.88 13.99 -29.31
C ASN A 169 -9.80 12.58 -29.93
N PRO A 170 -10.70 12.22 -30.85
CA PRO A 170 -10.70 10.91 -31.51
C PRO A 170 -9.43 10.57 -32.30
N SER A 171 -8.61 11.58 -32.65
CA SER A 171 -7.34 11.38 -33.35
C SER A 171 -6.15 11.11 -32.41
N TYR A 172 -6.36 11.22 -31.10
CA TYR A 172 -5.30 11.00 -30.11
C TYR A 172 -4.97 9.51 -29.99
N VAL A 173 -3.71 9.17 -30.22
CA VAL A 173 -3.17 7.83 -30.01
C VAL A 173 -2.34 7.83 -28.73
N ILE A 174 -2.68 6.95 -27.80
CA ILE A 174 -1.92 6.75 -26.56
C ILE A 174 -0.52 6.24 -26.91
N LYS A 175 0.50 6.94 -26.43
CA LYS A 175 1.92 6.59 -26.62
C LYS A 175 2.63 6.51 -25.29
N GLY A 176 3.63 5.65 -25.19
CA GLY A 176 4.40 5.45 -23.97
C GLY A 176 5.00 6.75 -23.42
N TRP A 177 5.59 7.58 -24.29
CA TRP A 177 6.20 8.85 -23.87
C TRP A 177 5.18 9.90 -23.37
N HIS A 178 3.93 9.90 -23.88
CA HIS A 178 2.86 10.73 -23.30
C HIS A 178 2.64 10.31 -21.84
N GLY A 179 2.55 9.00 -21.61
CA GLY A 179 2.31 8.42 -20.29
C GLY A 179 3.46 8.71 -19.33
N THR A 180 4.70 8.52 -19.76
CA THR A 180 5.89 8.82 -18.95
C THR A 180 5.94 10.27 -18.48
N LEU A 181 5.75 11.25 -19.37
CA LEU A 181 5.85 12.67 -19.00
C LEU A 181 4.72 13.09 -18.05
N MET A 182 3.50 12.58 -18.28
CA MET A 182 2.37 12.82 -17.39
C MET A 182 2.62 12.20 -16.01
N ALA A 183 3.08 10.94 -15.93
CA ALA A 183 3.36 10.27 -14.67
C ALA A 183 4.44 11.00 -13.86
N ILE A 184 5.54 11.40 -14.52
CA ILE A 184 6.59 12.19 -13.86
C ILE A 184 6.04 13.53 -13.36
N SER A 185 5.17 14.20 -14.14
CA SER A 185 4.53 15.45 -13.71
C SER A 185 3.66 15.24 -12.46
N ILE A 186 2.92 14.13 -12.38
CA ILE A 186 2.15 13.77 -11.18
C ILE A 186 3.07 13.56 -9.97
N ILE A 187 4.19 12.85 -10.14
CA ILE A 187 5.15 12.63 -9.04
C ILE A 187 5.76 13.97 -8.58
N VAL A 188 6.13 14.85 -9.51
CA VAL A 188 6.64 16.20 -9.19
C VAL A 188 5.63 16.97 -8.33
N LEU A 189 4.36 16.98 -8.72
CA LEU A 189 3.29 17.60 -7.93
C LEU A 189 3.20 16.97 -6.54
N SER A 190 3.28 15.65 -6.44
CA SER A 190 3.24 14.93 -5.16
C SER A 190 4.36 15.33 -4.20
N ILE A 191 5.55 15.64 -4.70
CA ILE A 191 6.70 16.07 -3.88
C ILE A 191 6.58 17.52 -3.45
N VAL A 192 6.23 18.42 -4.38
CA VAL A 192 5.96 19.82 -4.06
C VAL A 192 4.93 19.87 -2.93
N TRP A 193 3.92 19.01 -3.02
CA TRP A 193 2.94 18.84 -1.97
C TRP A 193 3.54 18.32 -0.65
N ASN A 194 4.24 17.19 -0.71
CA ASN A 194 4.85 16.53 0.46
C ASN A 194 5.92 17.36 1.18
N THR A 195 6.50 18.35 0.51
CA THR A 195 7.58 19.18 1.07
C THR A 195 7.05 20.52 1.57
N LEU A 196 6.26 21.24 0.77
CA LEU A 196 5.80 22.59 1.09
C LEU A 196 4.53 22.61 1.98
N LEU A 197 3.65 21.61 1.81
CA LEU A 197 2.33 21.60 2.43
C LEU A 197 2.20 20.55 3.55
N ILE A 198 3.29 19.90 3.96
CA ILE A 198 3.25 18.80 4.93
C ILE A 198 2.58 19.20 6.26
N LYS A 199 2.82 20.41 6.77
CA LYS A 199 2.20 20.88 8.02
C LYS A 199 0.68 21.08 7.90
N LYS A 200 0.17 21.18 6.66
CA LYS A 200 -1.26 21.28 6.34
C LYS A 200 -1.84 19.96 5.86
N LEU A 201 -1.03 18.90 5.76
CA LEU A 201 -1.47 17.60 5.28
C LEU A 201 -2.68 17.07 6.05
N PRO A 202 -2.74 17.13 7.40
CA PRO A 202 -3.94 16.69 8.13
C PRO A 202 -5.24 17.44 7.76
N LEU A 203 -5.16 18.75 7.49
CA LEU A 203 -6.33 19.54 7.07
C LEU A 203 -6.83 19.09 5.70
N MET A 204 -5.89 18.85 4.79
CA MET A 204 -6.24 18.43 3.46
C MET A 204 -6.73 16.99 3.38
N GLU A 205 -6.24 16.09 4.22
CA GLU A 205 -6.82 14.74 4.32
C GLU A 205 -8.30 14.84 4.65
N GLY A 206 -8.70 15.81 5.48
CA GLY A 206 -10.11 16.12 5.70
C GLY A 206 -10.85 16.54 4.43
N VAL A 207 -10.25 17.39 3.60
CA VAL A 207 -10.82 17.82 2.31
C VAL A 207 -10.90 16.66 1.31
N ALA A 208 -9.82 15.89 1.16
CA ALA A 208 -9.75 14.74 0.27
C ALA A 208 -10.76 13.67 0.69
N LEU A 209 -10.91 13.41 1.99
CA LEU A 209 -11.93 12.49 2.51
C LEU A 209 -13.35 12.96 2.20
N VAL A 210 -13.63 14.26 2.36
CA VAL A 210 -14.92 14.85 1.99
C VAL A 210 -15.19 14.64 0.50
N LEU A 211 -14.23 14.98 -0.37
CA LEU A 211 -14.36 14.78 -1.81
C LEU A 211 -14.53 13.30 -2.19
N HIS A 212 -13.82 12.40 -1.53
CA HIS A 212 -13.93 10.95 -1.75
C HIS A 212 -15.34 10.44 -1.44
N VAL A 213 -15.92 10.83 -0.30
CA VAL A 213 -17.27 10.41 0.11
C VAL A 213 -18.36 11.04 -0.78
N PHE A 214 -18.28 12.35 -1.07
CA PHE A 214 -19.27 12.99 -1.95
C PHE A 214 -19.13 12.52 -3.40
N GLY A 215 -17.91 12.29 -3.87
CA GLY A 215 -17.62 11.72 -5.18
C GLY A 215 -18.24 10.34 -5.34
N PHE A 216 -18.12 9.47 -4.33
CA PHE A 216 -18.79 8.18 -4.30
C PHE A 216 -20.30 8.30 -4.53
N PHE A 217 -21.00 9.14 -3.75
CA PHE A 217 -22.45 9.31 -3.91
C PHE A 217 -22.82 9.92 -5.27
N ALA A 218 -22.05 10.87 -5.78
CA ALA A 218 -22.27 11.44 -7.10
C ALA A 218 -22.21 10.37 -8.20
N PHE A 219 -21.21 9.48 -8.14
CA PHE A 219 -21.08 8.36 -9.08
C PHE A 219 -22.24 7.37 -8.96
N ILE A 220 -22.60 6.97 -7.74
CA ILE A 220 -23.74 6.08 -7.49
C ILE A 220 -25.02 6.67 -8.08
N VAL A 221 -25.32 7.94 -7.79
CA VAL A 221 -26.54 8.59 -8.29
C VAL A 221 -26.56 8.66 -9.81
N VAL A 222 -25.46 9.05 -10.46
CA VAL A 222 -25.40 9.13 -11.92
C VAL A 222 -25.61 7.76 -12.56
N LEU A 223 -24.86 6.75 -12.11
CA LEU A 223 -24.96 5.39 -12.65
C LEU A 223 -26.35 4.78 -12.37
N TRP A 224 -26.90 5.01 -11.18
CA TRP A 224 -28.21 4.48 -10.82
C TRP A 224 -29.38 5.23 -11.44
N VAL A 225 -29.24 6.47 -11.88
CA VAL A 225 -30.35 7.20 -12.52
C VAL A 225 -30.26 7.08 -14.03
N MET A 226 -29.05 7.13 -14.59
CA MET A 226 -28.81 7.29 -16.02
C MET A 226 -28.22 6.04 -16.69
N GLY A 227 -27.59 5.15 -15.91
CA GLY A 227 -26.92 3.96 -16.45
C GLY A 227 -27.87 2.97 -17.13
N PRO A 228 -27.46 2.35 -18.26
CA PRO A 228 -28.16 1.21 -18.84
C PRO A 228 -28.31 0.10 -17.78
N ARG A 229 -29.39 -0.67 -17.81
CA ARG A 229 -29.58 -1.74 -16.83
C ARG A 229 -29.04 -3.07 -17.35
N SER A 230 -28.19 -3.69 -16.55
CA SER A 230 -27.85 -5.09 -16.70
C SER A 230 -28.99 -5.96 -16.13
N ASP A 231 -29.11 -7.19 -16.61
CA ASP A 231 -29.98 -8.18 -15.95
C ASP A 231 -29.44 -8.50 -14.55
N VAL A 232 -30.32 -8.43 -13.55
CA VAL A 232 -29.95 -8.60 -12.14
C VAL A 232 -29.48 -10.01 -11.87
N LYS A 233 -30.16 -11.01 -12.45
CA LYS A 233 -29.79 -12.42 -12.23
C LYS A 233 -28.42 -12.67 -12.84
N ASP A 234 -28.17 -12.21 -14.06
CA ASP A 234 -26.88 -12.37 -14.72
C ASP A 234 -25.76 -11.66 -13.95
N THR A 235 -26.01 -10.45 -13.45
CA THR A 235 -25.02 -9.69 -12.68
C THR A 235 -24.46 -10.48 -11.49
N PHE A 236 -25.30 -11.22 -10.78
CA PHE A 236 -24.89 -11.98 -9.59
C PHE A 236 -24.56 -13.46 -9.84
N THR A 237 -24.97 -14.03 -10.97
CA THR A 237 -24.87 -15.48 -11.22
C THR A 237 -24.16 -15.88 -12.50
N LYS A 238 -23.90 -14.94 -13.41
CA LYS A 238 -23.24 -15.22 -14.69
C LYS A 238 -21.72 -15.11 -14.55
N PHE A 239 -21.08 -16.27 -14.52
CA PHE A 239 -19.64 -16.42 -14.56
C PHE A 239 -19.18 -16.73 -15.97
N GLU A 240 -18.25 -15.94 -16.48
CA GLU A 240 -17.83 -15.96 -17.88
C GLU A 240 -16.31 -16.08 -18.02
N ASP A 241 -15.86 -16.55 -19.18
CA ASP A 241 -14.46 -16.65 -19.58
C ASP A 241 -14.23 -15.96 -20.93
N PRO A 242 -14.40 -14.62 -21.04
CA PRO A 242 -14.10 -13.90 -22.28
C PRO A 242 -12.66 -14.06 -22.77
N SER A 243 -11.69 -14.16 -21.85
CA SER A 243 -10.28 -14.37 -22.18
C SER A 243 -9.99 -15.73 -22.83
N GLY A 244 -10.86 -16.73 -22.69
CA GLY A 244 -10.73 -18.02 -23.34
C GLY A 244 -9.77 -18.99 -22.66
N TRP A 245 -9.73 -19.00 -21.33
CA TRP A 245 -8.95 -19.97 -20.52
C TRP A 245 -9.40 -21.43 -20.73
N GLY A 246 -10.62 -21.67 -21.20
CA GLY A 246 -11.19 -23.01 -21.38
C GLY A 246 -11.62 -23.66 -20.06
N ASN A 247 -11.44 -22.96 -18.94
CA ASN A 247 -11.90 -23.35 -17.62
C ASN A 247 -12.42 -22.11 -16.88
N ARG A 248 -13.74 -22.03 -16.70
CA ARG A 248 -14.38 -20.90 -16.01
C ARG A 248 -13.88 -20.71 -14.58
N GLY A 249 -13.58 -21.78 -13.84
CA GLY A 249 -13.04 -21.70 -12.49
C GLY A 249 -11.67 -21.01 -12.47
N LEU A 250 -10.79 -21.35 -13.41
CA LEU A 250 -9.50 -20.69 -13.58
C LEU A 250 -9.67 -19.23 -13.98
N ALA A 251 -10.54 -18.93 -14.94
CA ALA A 251 -10.83 -17.56 -15.37
C ALA A 251 -11.28 -16.69 -14.18
N ILE A 252 -12.18 -17.20 -13.33
CA ILE A 252 -12.63 -16.49 -12.12
C ILE A 252 -11.46 -16.22 -11.15
N LEU A 253 -10.56 -17.19 -10.96
CA LEU A 253 -9.41 -17.02 -10.09
C LEU A 253 -8.37 -16.05 -10.66
N VAL A 254 -8.17 -16.00 -11.97
CA VAL A 254 -7.36 -14.95 -12.62
C VAL A 254 -8.03 -13.58 -12.45
N GLY A 255 -9.36 -13.54 -12.53
CA GLY A 255 -10.19 -12.36 -12.25
C GLY A 255 -10.00 -11.71 -10.90
N LEU A 256 -9.49 -12.48 -9.92
CA LEU A 256 -9.13 -12.02 -8.58
C LEU A 256 -8.17 -10.82 -8.59
N LEU A 257 -7.38 -10.67 -9.65
CA LEU A 257 -6.44 -9.56 -9.82
C LEU A 257 -7.16 -8.19 -9.83
N GLY A 258 -8.37 -8.09 -10.37
CA GLY A 258 -9.16 -6.85 -10.35
C GLY A 258 -9.52 -6.43 -8.91
N PRO A 259 -10.11 -7.32 -8.10
CA PRO A 259 -10.35 -7.07 -6.70
C PRO A 259 -9.08 -6.87 -5.85
N ILE A 260 -7.97 -7.56 -6.14
CA ILE A 260 -6.67 -7.30 -5.47
C ILE A 260 -6.20 -5.87 -5.77
N LEU A 261 -6.36 -5.38 -7.00
CA LEU A 261 -6.05 -3.99 -7.34
C LEU A 261 -7.00 -3.01 -6.62
N THR A 262 -8.27 -3.38 -6.48
CA THR A 262 -9.31 -2.57 -5.81
C THR A 262 -9.03 -2.40 -4.32
N ILE A 263 -8.68 -3.50 -3.67
CA ILE A 263 -8.43 -3.58 -2.24
C ILE A 263 -6.92 -3.48 -2.01
N GLY A 264 -6.46 -2.26 -1.76
CA GLY A 264 -5.05 -1.98 -1.47
C GLY A 264 -4.49 -2.70 -0.22
N GLY A 265 -3.24 -2.40 0.10
CA GLY A 265 -2.52 -2.98 1.24
C GLY A 265 -3.18 -2.75 2.60
N SER A 266 -2.85 -3.56 3.61
CA SER A 266 -3.31 -3.40 5.00
C SER A 266 -2.43 -2.44 5.79
N ASP A 267 -1.24 -2.14 5.28
CA ASP A 267 -0.16 -1.37 5.90
C ASP A 267 -0.18 0.12 5.52
N LEU A 268 -1.23 0.61 4.85
CA LEU A 268 -1.33 1.99 4.35
C LEU A 268 -0.99 3.06 5.40
N ALA A 269 -1.49 2.88 6.63
CA ALA A 269 -1.25 3.82 7.74
C ALA A 269 -0.02 3.46 8.60
N VAL A 270 0.55 2.27 8.43
CA VAL A 270 1.63 1.75 9.29
C VAL A 270 2.91 2.58 9.15
N HIS A 271 3.24 2.97 7.93
CA HIS A 271 4.46 3.74 7.67
C HIS A 271 4.43 5.18 8.19
N LEU A 272 3.27 5.64 8.67
CA LEU A 272 3.13 6.91 9.39
C LEU A 272 2.99 6.73 10.89
N ALA A 273 3.19 5.52 11.44
CA ALA A 273 3.01 5.27 12.86
C ALA A 273 3.82 6.22 13.75
N GLU A 274 5.02 6.64 13.35
CA GLU A 274 5.84 7.61 14.10
C GLU A 274 5.34 9.06 14.02
N GLU A 275 4.38 9.35 13.14
CA GLU A 275 3.70 10.65 13.02
C GLU A 275 2.28 10.61 13.64
N VAL A 276 1.83 9.46 14.14
CA VAL A 276 0.51 9.28 14.79
C VAL A 276 0.63 9.43 16.30
N LYS A 277 -0.26 10.21 16.90
CA LYS A 277 -0.34 10.38 18.36
C LYS A 277 -0.99 9.16 19.03
N ASP A 278 -0.36 8.65 20.09
CA ASP A 278 -0.70 7.40 20.76
C ASP A 278 -0.83 6.24 19.76
N ALA A 279 0.24 6.01 18.99
CA ALA A 279 0.20 5.16 17.81
C ALA A 279 -0.18 3.70 18.11
N ALA A 280 0.29 3.14 19.23
CA ALA A 280 -0.09 1.80 19.69
C ALA A 280 -1.61 1.63 19.86
N TYR A 281 -2.33 2.71 20.17
CA TYR A 281 -3.79 2.71 20.32
C TYR A 281 -4.52 3.15 19.04
N THR A 282 -4.07 4.24 18.43
CA THR A 282 -4.76 4.93 17.34
C THR A 282 -4.62 4.21 16.01
N SER A 283 -3.40 3.79 15.63
CA SER A 283 -3.11 3.16 14.34
C SER A 283 -3.94 1.89 14.08
N PRO A 284 -4.01 0.89 14.99
CA PRO A 284 -4.78 -0.32 14.70
C PRO A 284 -6.27 -0.06 14.50
N ARG A 285 -6.85 0.85 15.27
CA ARG A 285 -8.27 1.22 15.16
C ARG A 285 -8.54 1.97 13.85
N ALA A 286 -7.64 2.85 13.45
CA ALA A 286 -7.75 3.56 12.19
C ALA A 286 -7.64 2.61 10.99
N MET A 287 -6.74 1.62 11.03
CA MET A 287 -6.62 0.59 9.99
C MET A 287 -7.92 -0.20 9.82
N VAL A 288 -8.48 -0.72 10.92
CA VAL A 288 -9.75 -1.46 10.87
C VAL A 288 -10.89 -0.59 10.35
N ALA A 289 -11.03 0.64 10.84
CA ALA A 289 -12.06 1.56 10.38
C ALA A 289 -11.90 1.89 8.88
N THR A 290 -10.66 2.13 8.43
CA THR A 290 -10.33 2.37 7.03
C THR A 290 -10.76 1.20 6.15
N SER A 291 -10.36 -0.02 6.50
CA SER A 291 -10.72 -1.22 5.74
C SER A 291 -12.23 -1.41 5.66
N LEU A 292 -12.95 -1.28 6.78
CA LEU A 292 -14.41 -1.45 6.77
C LEU A 292 -15.11 -0.44 5.85
N VAL A 293 -14.73 0.84 5.92
CA VAL A 293 -15.30 1.88 5.06
C VAL A 293 -14.96 1.60 3.59
N ASN A 294 -13.68 1.40 3.29
CA ASN A 294 -13.22 1.14 1.93
C ASN A 294 -13.87 -0.10 1.31
N TYR A 295 -14.04 -1.18 2.08
CA TYR A 295 -14.63 -2.42 1.56
C TYR A 295 -16.11 -2.25 1.24
N VAL A 296 -16.86 -1.50 2.07
CA VAL A 296 -18.25 -1.17 1.80
C VAL A 296 -18.38 -0.28 0.56
N LEU A 297 -17.54 0.75 0.44
CA LEU A 297 -17.56 1.65 -0.72
C LEU A 297 -17.16 0.91 -2.01
N GLY A 298 -16.08 0.12 -1.97
CA GLY A 298 -15.62 -0.72 -3.07
C GLY A 298 -16.67 -1.72 -3.52
N PHE A 299 -17.23 -2.49 -2.60
CA PHE A 299 -18.29 -3.45 -2.91
C PHE A 299 -19.50 -2.78 -3.56
N THR A 300 -19.96 -1.67 -2.99
CA THR A 300 -21.13 -0.94 -3.51
C THR A 300 -20.85 -0.39 -4.91
N MET A 301 -19.66 0.14 -5.16
CA MET A 301 -19.27 0.65 -6.48
C MET A 301 -19.13 -0.46 -7.51
N THR A 302 -18.49 -1.59 -7.15
CA THR A 302 -18.37 -2.77 -8.02
C THR A 302 -19.73 -3.31 -8.43
N VAL A 303 -20.65 -3.52 -7.46
CA VAL A 303 -22.03 -3.93 -7.76
C VAL A 303 -22.72 -2.89 -8.65
N THR A 304 -22.55 -1.61 -8.35
CA THR A 304 -23.16 -0.52 -9.13
C THR A 304 -22.72 -0.55 -10.58
N ILE A 305 -21.42 -0.64 -10.86
CA ILE A 305 -20.91 -0.73 -12.23
C ILE A 305 -21.46 -1.96 -12.94
N PHE A 306 -21.38 -3.13 -12.30
CA PHE A 306 -21.83 -4.37 -12.95
C PHE A 306 -23.34 -4.37 -13.23
N CYS A 307 -24.16 -3.78 -12.35
CA CYS A 307 -25.58 -3.57 -12.59
C CYS A 307 -25.88 -2.51 -13.66
N THR A 308 -24.88 -1.72 -14.08
CA THR A 308 -25.04 -0.58 -15.01
C THR A 308 -24.25 -0.70 -16.32
N LEU A 309 -23.76 -1.89 -16.66
CA LEU A 309 -23.05 -2.14 -17.93
C LEU A 309 -23.97 -2.05 -19.14
N GLY A 310 -25.21 -2.53 -19.01
CA GLY A 310 -26.09 -2.75 -20.15
C GLY A 310 -25.68 -3.98 -20.97
N SER A 311 -26.08 -4.02 -22.24
CA SER A 311 -25.89 -5.18 -23.12
C SER A 311 -24.70 -5.08 -24.07
N ASP A 312 -24.14 -3.90 -24.29
CA ASP A 312 -23.06 -3.66 -25.25
C ASP A 312 -21.68 -3.80 -24.58
N LEU A 313 -21.32 -5.05 -24.30
CA LEU A 313 -20.05 -5.36 -23.63
C LEU A 313 -18.83 -5.15 -24.54
N ASP A 314 -19.00 -5.36 -25.84
CA ASP A 314 -17.92 -5.23 -26.81
C ASP A 314 -17.40 -3.79 -26.89
N SER A 315 -18.29 -2.79 -26.85
CA SER A 315 -17.89 -1.38 -26.80
C SER A 315 -17.06 -1.03 -25.55
N ILE A 316 -17.33 -1.69 -24.43
CA ILE A 316 -16.67 -1.47 -23.14
C ILE A 316 -15.29 -2.14 -23.13
N LEU A 317 -15.21 -3.40 -23.55
CA LEU A 317 -13.97 -4.19 -23.55
C LEU A 317 -12.97 -3.70 -24.59
N ASN A 318 -13.44 -3.23 -25.75
CA ASN A 318 -12.60 -2.78 -26.85
C ASN A 318 -12.57 -1.26 -27.00
N THR A 319 -12.86 -0.52 -25.92
CA THR A 319 -12.93 0.94 -25.97
C THR A 319 -11.59 1.57 -26.37
N PRO A 320 -11.57 2.52 -27.34
CA PRO A 320 -10.35 3.23 -27.71
C PRO A 320 -9.86 4.18 -26.61
N LEU A 321 -10.67 4.41 -25.57
CA LEU A 321 -10.31 5.23 -24.41
C LEU A 321 -9.24 4.57 -23.54
N GLY A 322 -9.02 3.26 -23.71
CA GLY A 322 -8.10 2.46 -22.89
C GLY A 322 -8.54 2.27 -21.44
N GLN A 323 -9.70 2.82 -21.04
CA GLN A 323 -10.25 2.76 -19.69
C GLN A 323 -11.74 2.39 -19.75
N PRO A 324 -12.11 1.12 -19.54
CA PRO A 324 -13.48 0.63 -19.68
C PRO A 324 -14.53 1.40 -18.85
N TRP A 325 -14.19 1.83 -17.65
CA TRP A 325 -15.12 2.57 -16.78
C TRP A 325 -15.44 3.97 -17.31
N ILE A 326 -14.54 4.62 -18.05
CA ILE A 326 -14.83 5.90 -18.71
C ILE A 326 -15.86 5.67 -19.82
N GLN A 327 -15.74 4.56 -20.56
CA GLN A 327 -16.75 4.17 -21.56
C GLN A 327 -18.10 3.88 -20.91
N ILE A 328 -18.13 3.20 -19.76
CA ILE A 328 -19.36 2.94 -19.00
C ILE A 328 -20.03 4.26 -18.58
N LEU A 329 -19.27 5.25 -18.11
CA LEU A 329 -19.81 6.58 -17.80
C LEU A 329 -20.34 7.30 -19.05
N MET A 330 -19.65 7.19 -20.19
CA MET A 330 -20.12 7.77 -21.44
C MET A 330 -21.43 7.12 -21.90
N ASN A 331 -21.54 5.79 -21.78
CA ASN A 331 -22.75 5.04 -22.10
C ASN A 331 -23.91 5.40 -21.15
N ALA A 332 -23.63 5.62 -19.86
CA ALA A 332 -24.62 6.05 -18.88
C ALA A 332 -25.10 7.49 -19.07
N THR A 333 -24.17 8.42 -19.25
CA THR A 333 -24.51 9.85 -19.27
C THR A 333 -24.94 10.33 -20.66
N GLY A 334 -24.52 9.66 -21.73
CA GLY A 334 -24.67 10.12 -23.11
C GLY A 334 -24.01 11.49 -23.38
N SER A 335 -23.17 11.99 -22.46
CA SER A 335 -22.69 13.37 -22.45
C SER A 335 -21.21 13.44 -22.15
N LYS A 336 -20.42 13.87 -23.14
CA LYS A 336 -18.98 14.08 -22.97
C LYS A 336 -18.65 15.03 -21.82
N VAL A 337 -19.46 16.07 -21.62
CA VAL A 337 -19.25 17.05 -20.54
C VAL A 337 -19.41 16.39 -19.18
N ALA A 338 -20.46 15.60 -18.98
CA ALA A 338 -20.70 14.90 -17.71
C ALA A 338 -19.59 13.86 -17.44
N THR A 339 -19.25 13.06 -18.45
CA THR A 339 -18.15 12.10 -18.37
C THR A 339 -16.82 12.78 -18.02
N ASN A 340 -16.50 13.91 -18.67
CA ASN A 340 -15.29 14.67 -18.37
C ASN A 340 -15.22 15.12 -16.90
N ILE A 341 -16.30 15.71 -16.38
CA ILE A 341 -16.35 16.20 -14.99
C ILE A 341 -16.12 15.05 -14.00
N MET A 342 -16.81 13.92 -14.21
CA MET A 342 -16.70 12.75 -13.35
C MET A 342 -15.32 12.12 -13.40
N THR A 343 -14.74 11.98 -14.60
CA THR A 343 -13.40 11.41 -14.74
C THR A 343 -12.33 12.34 -14.16
N VAL A 344 -12.46 13.67 -14.31
CA VAL A 344 -11.57 14.63 -13.64
C VAL A 344 -11.65 14.49 -12.12
N ALA A 345 -12.83 14.26 -11.55
CA ALA A 345 -12.97 14.02 -10.11
C ALA A 345 -12.16 12.79 -9.65
N VAL A 346 -12.20 11.70 -10.41
CA VAL A 346 -11.37 10.50 -10.14
C VAL A 346 -9.88 10.81 -10.31
N CYS A 347 -9.47 11.56 -11.33
CA CYS A 347 -8.08 11.98 -11.48
C CYS A 347 -7.58 12.77 -10.26
N ILE A 348 -8.41 13.67 -9.71
CA ILE A 348 -8.06 14.44 -8.50
C ILE A 348 -7.97 13.53 -7.28
N MET A 349 -8.87 12.56 -7.11
CA MET A 349 -8.80 11.60 -5.99
C MET A 349 -7.55 10.72 -6.07
N LEU A 350 -7.24 10.19 -7.27
CA LEU A 350 -6.03 9.40 -7.48
C LEU A 350 -4.75 10.23 -7.34
N LEU A 351 -4.80 11.55 -7.59
CA LEU A 351 -3.68 12.45 -7.28
C LEU A 351 -3.45 12.54 -5.77
N PHE A 352 -4.50 12.66 -4.95
CA PHE A 352 -4.37 12.60 -3.49
C PHE A 352 -3.85 11.23 -3.02
N CYS A 353 -4.31 10.13 -3.64
CA CYS A 353 -3.75 8.80 -3.43
C CYS A 353 -2.24 8.78 -3.73
N CYS A 354 -1.81 9.35 -4.87
CA CYS A 354 -0.38 9.41 -5.24
C CYS A 354 0.45 10.25 -4.26
N ILE A 355 -0.09 11.37 -3.78
CA ILE A 355 0.53 12.19 -2.73
C ILE A 355 0.75 11.34 -1.48
N ASN A 356 -0.27 10.63 -1.01
CA ASN A 356 -0.21 9.80 0.19
C ASN A 356 0.71 8.58 0.02
N GLN A 357 0.72 7.98 -1.17
CA GLN A 357 1.61 6.87 -1.52
C GLN A 357 3.07 7.29 -1.42
N LEU A 358 3.41 8.48 -1.96
CA LEU A 358 4.76 9.04 -1.88
C LEU A 358 5.15 9.41 -0.44
N THR A 359 4.20 9.92 0.35
CA THR A 359 4.39 10.17 1.79
C THR A 359 4.79 8.87 2.48
N ALA A 360 3.97 7.83 2.41
CA ALA A 360 4.22 6.55 3.07
C ALA A 360 5.51 5.87 2.56
N ALA A 361 5.73 5.84 1.25
CA ALA A 361 6.92 5.23 0.65
C ALA A 361 8.23 5.87 1.12
N SER A 362 8.26 7.19 1.26
CA SER A 362 9.46 7.90 1.75
C SER A 362 9.71 7.62 3.24
N ARG A 363 8.67 7.44 4.08
CA ARG A 363 8.83 7.12 5.51
C ARG A 363 9.26 5.67 5.71
N GLN A 364 8.71 4.77 4.92
CA GLN A 364 9.14 3.38 4.89
C GLN A 364 10.64 3.31 4.54
N LEU A 365 11.06 3.96 3.44
CA LEU A 365 12.44 3.98 2.98
C LEU A 365 13.38 4.57 4.04
N TRP A 366 12.97 5.72 4.60
CA TRP A 366 13.68 6.39 5.68
C TRP A 366 13.86 5.49 6.90
N SER A 367 12.82 4.78 7.34
CA SER A 367 12.90 3.91 8.51
C SER A 367 13.92 2.80 8.31
N PHE A 368 13.90 2.14 7.14
CA PHE A 368 14.86 1.06 6.86
C PHE A 368 16.30 1.58 6.71
N ALA A 369 16.47 2.79 6.16
CA ALA A 369 17.76 3.48 6.14
C ALA A 369 18.27 3.80 7.55
N ARG A 370 17.39 4.17 8.49
CA ARG A 370 17.76 4.46 9.89
C ARG A 370 18.31 3.24 10.63
N ASP A 371 18.08 2.04 10.11
CA ASP A 371 18.62 0.77 10.60
C ASP A 371 19.85 0.28 9.81
N ASP A 372 20.46 1.13 8.99
CA ASP A 372 21.56 0.77 8.08
C ASP A 372 21.19 -0.34 7.07
N GLY A 373 19.90 -0.40 6.71
CA GLY A 373 19.35 -1.39 5.78
C GLY A 373 19.76 -1.19 4.32
N LEU A 374 20.10 0.04 3.94
CA LEU A 374 20.25 0.48 2.55
C LEU A 374 21.65 1.04 2.22
N PRO A 375 22.05 1.08 0.94
CA PRO A 375 23.16 1.90 0.49
C PRO A 375 22.89 3.38 0.83
N CYS A 376 23.94 4.13 1.19
CA CYS A 376 23.81 5.54 1.56
C CYS A 376 22.82 5.80 2.72
N SER A 377 22.66 4.84 3.63
CA SER A 377 21.73 4.92 4.77
C SER A 377 21.88 6.22 5.58
N GLY A 378 23.11 6.70 5.81
CA GLY A 378 23.34 7.96 6.52
C GLY A 378 22.74 9.19 5.83
N TRP A 379 22.70 9.22 4.49
CA TRP A 379 22.04 10.31 3.74
C TRP A 379 20.52 10.12 3.73
N LEU A 380 20.04 8.90 3.46
CA LEU A 380 18.62 8.59 3.40
C LEU A 380 17.91 8.76 4.75
N ALA A 381 18.56 8.38 5.86
CA ALA A 381 17.98 8.45 7.20
C ALA A 381 17.99 9.87 7.81
N HIS A 382 18.70 10.82 7.20
CA HIS A 382 18.89 12.15 7.76
C HIS A 382 17.60 12.99 7.68
N VAL A 383 17.20 13.55 8.82
CA VAL A 383 16.11 14.52 8.95
C VAL A 383 16.75 15.87 9.31
N PRO A 384 16.68 16.89 8.43
CA PRO A 384 17.29 18.19 8.70
C PRO A 384 16.65 18.89 9.91
N GLU A 385 17.46 19.65 10.67
CA GLU A 385 16.94 20.45 11.78
C GLU A 385 15.86 21.45 11.32
N GLY A 386 14.80 21.58 12.10
CA GLY A 386 13.63 22.41 11.77
C GLY A 386 12.68 21.80 10.73
N TRP A 387 13.06 20.69 10.09
CA TRP A 387 12.19 19.91 9.20
C TRP A 387 11.71 18.65 9.93
N ASP A 388 10.40 18.42 9.95
CA ASP A 388 9.80 17.22 10.55
C ASP A 388 9.61 16.10 9.50
N ILE A 389 10.40 16.11 8.42
CA ILE A 389 10.29 15.18 7.28
C ILE A 389 11.65 14.72 6.75
N PRO A 390 11.78 13.45 6.29
CA PRO A 390 13.00 12.93 5.71
C PRO A 390 13.14 13.36 4.23
N VAL A 391 13.54 14.61 4.00
CA VAL A 391 13.61 15.22 2.65
C VAL A 391 14.45 14.39 1.67
N ASN A 392 15.57 13.81 2.13
CA ASN A 392 16.44 12.99 1.29
C ASN A 392 15.73 11.72 0.79
N SER A 393 14.95 11.05 1.65
CA SER A 393 14.11 9.91 1.24
C SER A 393 13.02 10.32 0.26
N VAL A 394 12.40 11.49 0.45
CA VAL A 394 11.40 12.04 -0.48
C VAL A 394 12.02 12.25 -1.88
N ILE A 395 13.21 12.85 -1.94
CA ILE A 395 13.95 13.07 -3.20
C ILE A 395 14.39 11.74 -3.83
N PHE A 396 14.78 10.75 -3.04
CA PHE A 396 15.09 9.44 -3.59
C PHE A 396 13.85 8.78 -4.21
N THR A 397 12.72 8.81 -3.50
CA THR A 397 11.45 8.27 -4.00
C THR A 397 10.97 8.96 -5.28
N PHE A 398 11.17 10.27 -5.39
CA PHE A 398 10.98 10.98 -6.64
C PHE A 398 11.79 10.38 -7.79
N ALA A 399 13.11 10.30 -7.59
CA ALA A 399 14.05 9.92 -8.62
C ALA A 399 13.82 8.47 -9.03
N SER A 400 13.67 7.56 -8.07
CA SER A 400 13.43 6.13 -8.33
C SER A 400 12.11 5.91 -9.07
N SER A 401 11.00 6.48 -8.63
CA SER A 401 9.71 6.33 -9.28
C SER A 401 9.69 6.96 -10.68
N SER A 402 10.35 8.12 -10.86
CA SER A 402 10.47 8.74 -12.19
C SER A 402 11.28 7.90 -13.16
N LEU A 403 12.38 7.28 -12.70
CA LEU A 403 13.18 6.35 -13.51
C LEU A 403 12.38 5.10 -13.89
N ILE A 404 11.56 4.57 -12.97
CA ILE A 404 10.66 3.45 -13.28
C ILE A 404 9.66 3.86 -14.37
N CYS A 405 9.08 5.07 -14.30
CA CYS A 405 8.16 5.56 -15.33
C CYS A 405 8.80 5.74 -16.73
N LEU A 406 10.13 5.90 -16.83
CA LEU A 406 10.81 5.96 -18.14
C LEU A 406 10.67 4.65 -18.92
N ILE A 407 10.46 3.52 -18.24
CA ILE A 407 10.30 2.20 -18.87
C ILE A 407 9.07 2.15 -19.77
N ILE A 408 8.03 2.95 -19.46
CA ILE A 408 6.79 3.06 -20.26
C ILE A 408 7.10 3.51 -21.70
N ILE A 409 8.18 4.30 -21.93
CA ILE A 409 8.61 4.71 -23.27
C ILE A 409 8.93 3.49 -24.13
N GLY A 410 9.63 2.50 -23.57
CA GLY A 410 10.01 1.28 -24.26
C GLY A 410 8.88 0.25 -24.29
N SER A 411 8.22 0.02 -23.14
CA SER A 411 7.13 -0.94 -23.03
C SER A 411 6.26 -0.69 -21.79
N PRO A 412 4.97 -0.34 -21.94
CA PRO A 412 4.01 -0.33 -20.84
C PRO A 412 3.85 -1.71 -20.19
N ILE A 413 4.02 -2.80 -20.96
CA ILE A 413 3.98 -4.17 -20.43
C ILE A 413 5.15 -4.39 -19.46
N ALA A 414 6.37 -3.99 -19.84
CA ALA A 414 7.54 -4.10 -18.96
C ALA A 414 7.37 -3.26 -17.68
N PHE A 415 6.76 -2.08 -17.78
CA PHE A 415 6.40 -1.29 -16.60
C PHE A 415 5.40 -2.03 -15.70
N ASN A 416 4.33 -2.60 -16.26
CA ASN A 416 3.34 -3.36 -15.48
C ASN A 416 3.94 -4.60 -14.81
N ILE A 417 4.90 -5.28 -15.45
CA ILE A 417 5.65 -6.38 -14.83
C ILE A 417 6.41 -5.90 -13.58
N ILE A 418 7.00 -4.70 -13.61
CA ILE A 418 7.65 -4.09 -12.44
C ILE A 418 6.62 -3.77 -11.36
N ILE A 419 5.43 -3.27 -11.73
CA ILE A 419 4.35 -3.06 -10.77
C ILE A 419 3.94 -4.38 -10.09
N ALA A 420 3.77 -5.46 -10.87
CA ALA A 420 3.47 -6.79 -10.36
C ALA A 420 4.55 -7.31 -9.40
N LEU A 421 5.84 -7.06 -9.68
CA LEU A 421 6.95 -7.34 -8.75
C LEU A 421 6.74 -6.66 -7.38
N GLY A 422 6.24 -5.42 -7.36
CA GLY A 422 5.90 -4.72 -6.12
C GLY A 422 4.83 -5.46 -5.32
N GLY A 423 3.76 -5.90 -5.99
CA GLY A 423 2.70 -6.72 -5.39
C GLY A 423 3.22 -8.05 -4.82
N LEU A 424 4.04 -8.78 -5.58
CA LEU A 424 4.68 -10.02 -5.11
C LEU A 424 5.55 -9.79 -3.87
N SER A 425 6.32 -8.69 -3.87
CA SER A 425 7.18 -8.32 -2.75
C SER A 425 6.37 -8.01 -1.49
N GLY A 426 5.27 -7.27 -1.63
CA GLY A 426 4.32 -7.02 -0.55
C GLY A 426 3.71 -8.31 0.01
N CYS A 427 3.17 -9.17 -0.84
CA CYS A 427 2.57 -10.43 -0.40
C CYS A 427 3.55 -11.34 0.34
N ILE A 428 4.79 -11.47 -0.14
CA ILE A 428 5.79 -12.32 0.54
C ILE A 428 6.19 -11.70 1.87
N SER A 429 6.30 -10.37 1.95
CA SER A 429 6.54 -9.66 3.20
C SER A 429 5.43 -9.92 4.24
N ASP A 430 4.17 -9.80 3.83
CA ASP A 430 2.99 -10.12 4.65
C ASP A 430 3.03 -11.57 5.17
N ILE A 431 3.26 -12.53 4.27
CA ILE A 431 3.34 -13.95 4.61
C ILE A 431 4.42 -14.19 5.65
N ILE A 432 5.64 -13.68 5.45
CA ILE A 432 6.75 -13.86 6.38
C ILE A 432 6.41 -13.24 7.74
N CYS A 433 5.89 -12.02 7.74
CA CYS A 433 5.57 -11.28 8.96
C CYS A 433 4.49 -11.98 9.79
N ILE A 434 3.37 -12.31 9.18
CA ILE A 434 2.24 -12.98 9.85
C ILE A 434 2.64 -14.39 10.27
N SER A 435 3.46 -15.09 9.48
CA SER A 435 3.99 -16.41 9.85
C SER A 435 4.88 -16.37 11.10
N CYS A 436 5.67 -15.30 11.29
CA CYS A 436 6.47 -15.14 12.50
C CYS A 436 5.57 -15.01 13.74
N MET A 437 4.50 -14.22 13.66
CA MET A 437 3.53 -14.07 14.76
C MET A 437 2.75 -15.37 15.01
N LEU A 438 2.25 -16.03 13.95
CA LEU A 438 1.53 -17.29 14.05
C LEU A 438 2.41 -18.39 14.68
N ARG A 439 3.69 -18.48 14.30
CA ARG A 439 4.64 -19.43 14.91
C ARG A 439 4.71 -19.24 16.42
N LYS A 440 4.87 -18.00 16.91
CA LYS A 440 4.94 -17.73 18.36
C LYS A 440 3.67 -18.17 19.07
N ARG A 441 2.50 -17.89 18.49
CA ARG A 441 1.20 -18.35 19.02
C ARG A 441 1.11 -19.87 19.10
N LEU A 442 1.49 -20.58 18.03
CA LEU A 442 1.44 -22.04 17.98
C LEU A 442 2.41 -22.72 18.96
N LEU A 443 3.55 -22.07 19.26
CA LEU A 443 4.53 -22.55 20.21
C LEU A 443 4.26 -22.12 21.66
N GLY A 444 3.22 -21.31 21.90
CA GLY A 444 2.95 -20.72 23.21
C GLY A 444 4.03 -19.74 23.68
N GLU A 445 4.83 -19.20 22.77
CA GLU A 445 5.80 -18.16 23.09
C GLU A 445 5.06 -16.83 23.39
N PRO A 446 5.44 -16.09 24.45
CA PRO A 446 4.76 -14.85 24.77
C PRO A 446 4.93 -13.80 23.66
N LEU A 447 3.83 -13.11 23.35
CA LEU A 447 3.80 -11.91 22.51
C LEU A 447 3.99 -10.67 23.38
N LEU A 448 4.35 -9.55 22.75
CA LEU A 448 4.42 -8.26 23.44
C LEU A 448 3.01 -7.82 23.87
N PRO A 449 2.88 -7.03 24.96
CA PRO A 449 1.61 -6.42 25.30
C PRO A 449 1.05 -5.61 24.12
N SER A 450 -0.23 -5.81 23.82
CA SER A 450 -0.93 -5.13 22.73
C SER A 450 -2.17 -4.40 23.25
N ARG A 451 -2.43 -3.18 22.75
CA ARG A 451 -3.68 -2.44 23.00
C ARG A 451 -4.77 -2.76 21.97
N PHE A 452 -4.47 -3.70 21.07
CA PHE A 452 -5.34 -4.31 20.07
C PHE A 452 -5.02 -5.81 20.01
N ASP A 453 -5.34 -6.53 21.08
CA ASP A 453 -5.06 -7.96 21.22
C ASP A 453 -6.18 -8.80 20.56
N LEU A 454 -5.81 -9.68 19.64
CA LEU A 454 -6.73 -10.63 18.99
C LEU A 454 -7.03 -11.85 19.87
N GLY A 455 -6.31 -12.01 20.97
CA GLY A 455 -6.45 -13.10 21.93
C GLY A 455 -6.33 -14.46 21.25
N LYS A 456 -7.26 -15.37 21.59
CA LYS A 456 -7.28 -16.74 21.05
C LYS A 456 -7.67 -16.79 19.56
N CYS A 457 -8.45 -15.83 19.08
CA CYS A 457 -8.85 -15.75 17.68
C CYS A 457 -7.67 -15.43 16.76
N GLY A 458 -6.57 -14.89 17.29
CA GLY A 458 -5.36 -14.55 16.53
C GLY A 458 -4.81 -15.70 15.69
N ILE A 459 -4.85 -16.95 16.18
CA ILE A 459 -4.37 -18.12 15.41
C ILE A 459 -5.17 -18.30 14.11
N VAL A 460 -6.49 -18.27 14.20
CA VAL A 460 -7.39 -18.45 13.05
C VAL A 460 -7.23 -17.27 12.09
N ILE A 461 -7.22 -16.03 12.61
CA ILE A 461 -7.07 -14.82 11.81
C ILE A 461 -5.73 -14.83 11.06
N ASN A 462 -4.62 -15.14 11.73
CA ASN A 462 -3.30 -15.20 11.10
C ASN A 462 -3.22 -16.33 10.05
N ALA A 463 -3.81 -17.49 10.32
CA ALA A 463 -3.85 -18.58 9.35
C ALA A 463 -4.66 -18.21 8.10
N CYS A 464 -5.86 -17.62 8.27
CA CYS A 464 -6.68 -17.14 7.16
C CYS A 464 -5.97 -16.05 6.35
N ALA A 465 -5.28 -15.12 7.02
CA ALA A 465 -4.49 -14.09 6.36
C ALA A 465 -3.40 -14.71 5.48
N ILE A 466 -2.61 -15.67 6.00
CA ILE A 466 -1.57 -16.37 5.23
C ILE A 466 -2.16 -17.12 4.04
N LEU A 467 -3.27 -17.87 4.22
CA LEU A 467 -3.90 -18.62 3.15
C LEU A 467 -4.39 -17.71 2.01
N TYR A 468 -5.02 -16.59 2.36
CA TYR A 468 -5.44 -15.59 1.38
C TYR A 468 -4.24 -14.97 0.66
N THR A 469 -3.21 -14.52 1.39
CA THR A 469 -2.05 -13.89 0.77
C THR A 469 -1.27 -14.86 -0.11
N MET A 470 -1.24 -16.16 0.24
CA MET A 470 -0.70 -17.21 -0.64
C MET A 470 -1.50 -17.36 -1.93
N LEU A 471 -2.84 -17.30 -1.86
CA LEU A 471 -3.68 -17.31 -3.06
C LEU A 471 -3.40 -16.07 -3.94
N ALA A 472 -3.35 -14.89 -3.34
CA ALA A 472 -3.03 -13.65 -4.04
C ALA A 472 -1.64 -13.71 -4.70
N LEU A 473 -0.63 -14.23 -3.98
CA LEU A 473 0.73 -14.40 -4.48
C LEU A 473 0.78 -15.26 -5.74
N VAL A 474 0.05 -16.38 -5.77
CA VAL A 474 -0.01 -17.27 -6.93
C VAL A 474 -0.56 -16.53 -8.15
N PHE A 475 -1.67 -15.81 -8.01
CA PHE A 475 -2.32 -15.14 -9.14
C PHE A 475 -1.59 -13.87 -9.58
N LEU A 476 -0.94 -13.13 -8.68
CA LEU A 476 -0.05 -12.02 -9.03
C LEU A 476 1.17 -12.47 -9.85
N ALA A 477 1.62 -13.72 -9.65
CA ALA A 477 2.69 -14.34 -10.42
C ALA A 477 2.18 -15.02 -11.71
N PHE A 478 0.86 -15.15 -11.87
CA PHE A 478 0.24 -15.89 -12.97
C PHE A 478 0.06 -14.98 -14.19
N PRO A 479 0.00 -15.53 -15.42
CA PRO A 479 -0.37 -14.76 -16.60
C PRO A 479 -1.81 -14.24 -16.55
N GLU A 480 -2.04 -13.06 -17.13
CA GLU A 480 -3.36 -12.42 -17.16
C GLU A 480 -4.26 -12.93 -18.31
N ILE A 481 -3.64 -13.51 -19.34
CA ILE A 481 -4.29 -14.08 -20.53
C ILE A 481 -3.79 -15.51 -20.78
N PRO A 482 -4.60 -16.38 -21.40
CA PRO A 482 -4.17 -17.72 -21.76
C PRO A 482 -3.14 -17.69 -22.89
N ASN A 483 -2.14 -18.57 -22.82
CA ASN A 483 -1.08 -18.73 -23.82
C ASN A 483 -0.40 -17.40 -24.21
N PRO A 484 0.11 -16.61 -23.23
CA PRO A 484 0.75 -15.33 -23.53
C PRO A 484 1.97 -15.53 -24.43
N SER A 485 2.21 -14.59 -25.34
CA SER A 485 3.50 -14.52 -26.02
C SER A 485 4.62 -14.24 -25.02
N VAL A 486 5.88 -14.39 -25.46
CA VAL A 486 7.06 -14.05 -24.63
C VAL A 486 7.01 -12.61 -24.12
N VAL A 487 6.44 -11.69 -24.92
CA VAL A 487 6.32 -10.26 -24.57
C VAL A 487 5.22 -10.02 -23.54
N GLU A 488 4.13 -10.78 -23.61
CA GLU A 488 2.96 -10.63 -22.72
C GLU A 488 3.06 -11.46 -21.44
N MET A 489 4.03 -12.38 -21.38
CA MET A 489 4.25 -13.23 -20.22
C MET A 489 4.55 -12.39 -18.98
N ASN A 490 3.97 -12.79 -17.85
CA ASN A 490 4.25 -12.16 -16.57
C ASN A 490 5.64 -12.59 -16.06
N TRP A 491 6.66 -11.76 -16.32
CA TRP A 491 8.04 -12.01 -15.88
C TRP A 491 8.33 -11.55 -14.43
N SER A 492 7.32 -11.10 -13.69
CA SER A 492 7.51 -10.59 -12.33
C SER A 492 8.10 -11.63 -11.36
N PRO A 493 7.82 -12.95 -11.44
CA PRO A 493 8.44 -13.94 -10.54
C PRO A 493 9.95 -14.06 -10.78
N VAL A 494 10.41 -13.94 -12.04
CA VAL A 494 11.84 -13.97 -12.37
C VAL A 494 12.53 -12.72 -11.84
N MET A 495 11.95 -11.54 -12.08
CA MET A 495 12.46 -10.28 -11.53
C MET A 495 12.51 -10.30 -10.00
N PHE A 496 11.51 -10.90 -9.37
CA PHE A 496 11.47 -11.10 -7.92
C PHE A 496 12.62 -11.99 -7.46
N GLY A 497 12.86 -13.13 -8.11
CA GLY A 497 14.00 -13.99 -7.83
C GLY A 497 15.33 -13.25 -7.94
N CYS A 498 15.52 -12.44 -8.97
CA CYS A 498 16.71 -11.59 -9.14
C CYS A 498 16.87 -10.59 -7.99
N MET A 499 15.79 -9.94 -7.56
CA MET A 499 15.80 -8.99 -6.45
C MET A 499 16.17 -9.68 -5.12
N VAL A 500 15.59 -10.85 -4.83
CA VAL A 500 15.92 -11.61 -3.60
C VAL A 500 17.37 -12.08 -3.59
N VAL A 501 17.89 -12.54 -4.74
CA VAL A 501 19.30 -12.89 -4.89
C VAL A 501 20.18 -11.66 -4.65
N PHE A 502 19.84 -10.52 -5.26
CA PHE A 502 20.58 -9.27 -5.09
C PHE A 502 20.61 -8.83 -3.62
N SER A 503 19.46 -8.77 -2.94
CA SER A 503 19.40 -8.36 -1.52
C SER A 503 20.16 -9.34 -0.61
N SER A 504 20.12 -10.63 -0.92
CA SER A 504 20.84 -11.66 -0.16
C SER A 504 22.36 -11.54 -0.35
N VAL A 505 22.82 -11.36 -1.60
CA VAL A 505 24.24 -11.14 -1.90
C VAL A 505 24.72 -9.85 -1.22
N TYR A 506 23.98 -8.76 -1.32
CA TYR A 506 24.32 -7.50 -0.67
C TYR A 506 24.34 -7.63 0.86
N TYR A 507 23.45 -8.44 1.45
CA TYR A 507 23.52 -8.77 2.87
C TYR A 507 24.84 -9.48 3.22
N PHE A 508 25.25 -10.50 2.47
CA PHE A 508 26.48 -11.23 2.79
C PHE A 508 27.75 -10.41 2.56
N LEU A 509 27.75 -9.49 1.58
CA LEU A 509 28.90 -8.64 1.28
C LEU A 509 29.01 -7.43 2.23
N TYR A 510 27.88 -6.79 2.58
CA TYR A 510 27.86 -5.53 3.33
C TYR A 510 26.95 -5.58 4.54
N GLY A 511 25.68 -5.97 4.35
CA GLY A 511 24.64 -5.91 5.41
C GLY A 511 25.01 -6.65 6.69
N ARG A 512 25.65 -7.82 6.60
CA ARG A 512 26.13 -8.62 7.74
C ARG A 512 27.15 -7.90 8.62
N SER A 513 27.82 -6.87 8.11
CA SER A 513 28.77 -6.07 8.88
C SER A 513 28.17 -4.78 9.46
N LYS A 514 27.07 -4.28 8.88
CA LYS A 514 26.54 -2.92 9.15
C LYS A 514 25.11 -2.91 9.69
N TYR A 515 24.21 -3.68 9.09
CA TYR A 515 22.80 -3.72 9.47
C TYR A 515 22.64 -4.47 10.78
N ASN A 516 22.21 -3.83 11.85
CA ASN A 516 21.73 -4.54 13.04
C ASN A 516 20.20 -4.55 12.98
N GLY A 517 19.60 -5.73 13.10
CA GLY A 517 18.14 -5.82 13.10
C GLY A 517 17.58 -4.96 14.24
N PRO A 518 16.43 -4.28 14.06
CA PRO A 518 15.81 -3.44 15.08
C PRO A 518 15.79 -4.04 16.49
N VAL A 519 15.63 -5.36 16.59
CA VAL A 519 15.63 -6.13 17.83
C VAL A 519 16.89 -5.98 18.69
N GLU A 520 18.03 -5.63 18.10
CA GLU A 520 19.28 -5.38 18.85
C GLU A 520 19.22 -4.07 19.66
N TYR A 521 18.40 -3.11 19.21
CA TYR A 521 18.18 -1.83 19.91
C TYR A 521 17.02 -1.90 20.91
N VAL A 522 16.20 -2.95 20.84
CA VAL A 522 15.05 -3.13 21.72
C VAL A 522 15.52 -3.35 23.16
N LYS A 523 15.10 -2.47 24.06
CA LYS A 523 15.37 -2.59 25.50
C LYS A 523 14.58 -3.76 26.06
N LYS A 524 15.30 -4.81 26.47
CA LYS A 524 14.74 -5.98 27.16
C LYS A 524 14.62 -5.71 28.66
N SER A 525 13.80 -4.75 29.10
CA SER A 525 13.27 -4.71 30.48
C SER A 525 12.43 -3.45 30.74
N LEU A 526 11.25 -3.64 31.32
CA LEU A 526 11.13 -3.85 32.78
C LEU A 526 10.52 -5.22 33.05
#